data_AF-A0A9W6ZJB9-F1
#
_entry.id   AF-A0A9W6ZJB9-F1
#
_cell.length_a   1.000
_cell.length_b   1.000
_cell.length_c   1.000
_cell.angle_alpha   90.00
_cell.angle_beta   90.00
_cell.angle_gamma   90.00
#
_symmetry.space_group_name_H-M   'P 1'
#
loop_
_entity.id
_entity.type
_entity.pdbx_description
1 polymer ?
#
loop_
_entity_poly.entity_id
_entity_poly.type
_entity_poly.pdbx_seq_one_letter_code
_entity_poly.pdbx_strand_id
1 'polypeptide(L)'
;YAPKTQPYFLSPLVNTVQGFAVETPSTAQDIVGSPSSKYTLVENTVLLGPSVPRDSEKRRKYFAVQENLSKHHFETDLVYTFDYYQHFLDMPTLKFVVTSFLKFDISGIVGPQPLQLSMAKSMDGEGYYWNFEIWHEKLLTFHKEEEERVEEEGGGGGKDKDA
;
A
#
# COMPACT_ATOMS: atom_id res chain seq x y z
N TYR A 1 6.99 19.87 -23.69
CA TYR A 1 6.47 18.52 -23.49
C TYR A 1 5.65 18.17 -24.72
N ALA A 2 6.05 17.17 -25.51
CA ALA A 2 5.27 16.74 -26.67
C ALA A 2 4.06 15.90 -26.21
N PRO A 3 2.89 16.01 -26.87
CA PRO A 3 1.75 15.17 -26.55
C PRO A 3 2.10 13.70 -26.82
N LYS A 4 1.91 12.85 -25.81
CA LYS A 4 2.10 11.40 -25.94
C LYS A 4 0.84 10.78 -26.52
N THR A 5 0.98 10.10 -27.65
CA THR A 5 -0.12 9.49 -28.41
C THR A 5 -0.48 8.07 -27.96
N GLN A 6 0.27 7.51 -27.00
CA GLN A 6 0.07 6.18 -26.44
C GLN A 6 0.14 6.22 -24.90
N PRO A 7 -0.57 5.32 -24.18
CA PRO A 7 -0.45 5.18 -22.74
C PRO A 7 0.98 4.80 -22.35
N TYR A 8 1.63 5.60 -21.53
CA TYR A 8 3.05 5.46 -21.21
C TYR A 8 3.26 5.16 -19.74
N PHE A 9 4.41 4.58 -19.42
CA PHE A 9 4.76 4.27 -18.04
C PHE A 9 4.89 5.56 -17.23
N LEU A 10 4.12 5.65 -16.14
CA LEU A 10 4.27 6.73 -15.16
C LEU A 10 5.29 6.28 -14.11
N SER A 11 6.25 7.16 -13.80
CA SER A 11 7.28 6.87 -12.80
C SER A 11 6.65 6.41 -11.47
N PRO A 12 5.60 7.08 -10.94
CA PRO A 12 4.91 6.58 -9.75
C PRO A 12 4.45 5.12 -9.89
N LEU A 13 3.80 4.75 -11.00
CA LEU A 13 3.23 3.41 -11.15
C LEU A 13 4.26 2.28 -11.20
N VAL A 14 5.48 2.53 -11.69
CA VAL A 14 6.47 1.45 -11.92
C VAL A 14 7.67 1.54 -10.98
N ASN A 15 8.02 2.75 -10.53
CA ASN A 15 9.10 2.99 -9.59
C ASN A 15 8.63 2.83 -8.12
N THR A 16 7.39 3.16 -7.76
CA THR A 16 7.00 3.12 -6.34
C THR A 16 6.41 1.79 -5.89
N VAL A 17 6.14 0.87 -6.83
CA VAL A 17 5.61 -0.47 -6.53
C VAL A 17 6.72 -1.42 -6.06
N GLN A 18 6.38 -2.27 -5.12
CA GLN A 18 7.29 -3.26 -4.54
C GLN A 18 7.45 -4.46 -5.43
N GLY A 19 6.33 -4.93 -5.99
CA GLY A 19 6.29 -5.98 -7.00
C GLY A 19 5.66 -5.44 -8.28
N PHE A 20 6.11 -5.96 -9.41
CA PHE A 20 5.55 -5.65 -10.71
C PHE A 20 5.68 -6.85 -11.64
N ALA A 21 4.59 -7.15 -12.35
CA ALA A 21 4.58 -8.22 -13.35
C ALA A 21 3.97 -7.71 -14.65
N VAL A 22 4.56 -8.11 -15.77
CA VAL A 22 4.07 -7.91 -17.13
C VAL A 22 3.98 -9.25 -17.82
N GLU A 23 2.77 -9.69 -18.10
CA GLU A 23 2.47 -11.07 -18.48
C GLU A 23 1.44 -11.12 -19.61
N THR A 24 1.31 -12.27 -20.28
CA THR A 24 0.20 -12.48 -21.21
C THR A 24 -1.04 -12.89 -20.42
N PRO A 25 -2.27 -12.66 -20.93
CA PRO A 25 -3.50 -13.08 -20.23
C PRO A 25 -3.54 -14.56 -19.86
N SER A 26 -2.90 -15.42 -20.66
CA SER A 26 -2.79 -16.87 -20.43
C SER A 26 -1.83 -17.27 -19.31
N THR A 27 -0.91 -16.39 -18.91
CA THR A 27 0.13 -16.67 -17.90
C THR A 27 0.06 -15.71 -16.72
N ALA A 28 -0.92 -14.81 -16.69
CA ALA A 28 -1.05 -13.80 -15.66
C ALA A 28 -1.21 -14.46 -14.29
N GLN A 29 -0.40 -14.00 -13.34
CA GLN A 29 -0.48 -14.42 -11.95
C GLN A 29 -1.81 -13.96 -11.31
N ASP A 30 -2.29 -14.71 -10.33
CA ASP A 30 -3.42 -14.28 -9.52
C ASP A 30 -3.02 -13.08 -8.65
N ILE A 31 -3.85 -12.04 -8.68
CA ILE A 31 -3.65 -10.82 -7.89
C ILE A 31 -3.71 -11.07 -6.38
N VAL A 32 -4.25 -12.21 -5.93
CA VAL A 32 -4.23 -12.59 -4.51
C VAL A 32 -2.90 -13.22 -4.06
N GLY A 33 -1.93 -13.38 -4.97
CA GLY A 33 -0.63 -13.99 -4.72
C GLY A 33 -0.64 -15.51 -4.82
N SER A 34 0.53 -16.14 -4.62
CA SER A 34 0.65 -17.59 -4.78
C SER A 34 0.09 -18.36 -3.57
N PRO A 35 -0.32 -19.64 -3.74
CA PRO A 35 -0.75 -20.47 -2.61
C PRO A 35 0.31 -20.65 -1.51
N SER A 36 1.60 -20.56 -1.88
CA SER A 36 2.74 -20.67 -0.97
C SER A 36 3.13 -19.35 -0.29
N SER A 37 2.75 -18.21 -0.88
CA SER A 37 2.93 -16.87 -0.31
C SER A 37 1.76 -16.00 -0.72
N LYS A 38 0.65 -16.15 0.02
CA LYS A 38 -0.54 -15.30 -0.16
C LYS A 38 -0.08 -13.84 -0.06
N TYR A 39 -0.59 -12.99 -0.96
CA TYR A 39 -0.28 -11.56 -1.01
C TYR A 39 1.13 -11.18 -1.49
N THR A 40 1.90 -12.09 -2.08
CA THR A 40 3.19 -11.75 -2.70
C THR A 40 3.11 -11.90 -4.22
N LEU A 41 3.29 -10.78 -4.93
CA LEU A 41 3.47 -10.79 -6.38
C LEU A 41 4.90 -11.23 -6.73
N VAL A 42 5.05 -12.15 -7.68
CA VAL A 42 6.38 -12.51 -8.20
C VAL A 42 6.75 -11.51 -9.29
N GLU A 43 7.86 -10.80 -9.08
CA GLU A 43 8.43 -9.85 -10.04
C GLU A 43 8.65 -10.50 -11.40
N ASN A 44 8.08 -9.91 -12.46
CA ASN A 44 8.22 -10.41 -13.82
C ASN A 44 8.26 -9.26 -14.84
N THR A 45 9.46 -8.93 -15.31
CA THR A 45 9.69 -7.85 -16.29
C THR A 45 10.18 -8.36 -17.63
N VAL A 46 10.11 -9.67 -17.89
CA VAL A 46 10.72 -10.31 -19.08
C VAL A 46 10.17 -9.72 -20.37
N LEU A 47 8.86 -9.45 -20.42
CA LEU A 47 8.20 -8.90 -21.61
C LEU A 47 8.55 -7.43 -21.88
N LEU A 48 9.22 -6.74 -20.95
CA LEU A 48 9.69 -5.37 -21.17
C LEU A 48 11.08 -5.29 -21.80
N GLY A 49 11.69 -6.44 -22.07
CA GLY A 49 12.97 -6.55 -22.76
C GLY A 49 14.15 -6.79 -21.82
N PRO A 50 15.29 -7.22 -22.39
CA PRO A 50 16.44 -7.71 -21.61
C PRO A 50 17.18 -6.62 -20.83
N SER A 51 16.96 -5.35 -21.18
CA SER A 51 17.55 -4.21 -20.46
C SER A 51 16.85 -3.89 -19.15
N VAL A 52 15.62 -4.37 -18.96
CA VAL A 52 14.85 -4.11 -17.74
C VAL A 52 15.25 -5.11 -16.66
N PRO A 53 15.68 -4.64 -15.47
CA PRO A 53 16.04 -5.55 -14.38
C PRO A 53 14.87 -6.43 -13.94
N ARG A 54 15.19 -7.67 -13.55
CA ARG A 54 14.24 -8.66 -12.99
C ARG A 54 14.14 -8.65 -11.46
N ASP A 55 14.93 -7.79 -10.84
CA ASP A 55 14.92 -7.56 -9.40
C ASP A 55 14.18 -6.25 -9.12
N SER A 56 13.29 -6.25 -8.14
CA SER A 56 12.41 -5.11 -7.89
C SER A 56 13.18 -3.85 -7.51
N GLU A 57 14.22 -3.95 -6.66
CA GLU A 57 15.02 -2.79 -6.27
C GLU A 57 15.76 -2.18 -7.47
N LYS A 58 16.37 -3.02 -8.29
CA LYS A 58 17.04 -2.58 -9.53
C LYS A 58 16.04 -2.02 -10.54
N ARG A 59 14.84 -2.60 -10.66
CA ARG A 59 13.76 -2.13 -11.54
C ARG A 59 13.32 -0.72 -11.15
N ARG A 60 13.11 -0.47 -9.86
CA ARG A 60 12.76 0.86 -9.33
C ARG A 60 13.82 1.90 -9.71
N LYS A 61 15.10 1.59 -9.46
CA LYS A 61 16.24 2.44 -9.85
C LYS A 61 16.31 2.68 -11.36
N TYR A 62 16.01 1.65 -12.17
CA TYR A 62 15.99 1.74 -13.63
C TYR A 62 14.93 2.74 -14.13
N PHE A 63 13.70 2.63 -13.62
CA PHE A 63 12.58 3.51 -14.00
C PHE A 63 12.55 4.87 -13.29
N ALA A 64 13.42 5.09 -12.29
CA ALA A 64 13.69 6.42 -11.75
C ALA A 64 14.38 7.34 -12.76
N VAL A 65 15.06 6.77 -13.76
CA VAL A 65 15.72 7.52 -14.83
C VAL A 65 14.71 7.81 -15.94
N GLN A 66 14.45 9.10 -16.19
CA GLN A 66 13.46 9.55 -17.17
C GLN A 66 13.71 9.00 -18.58
N GLU A 67 14.98 8.90 -18.99
CA GLU A 67 15.35 8.37 -20.30
C GLU A 67 14.93 6.90 -20.46
N ASN A 68 15.15 6.07 -19.44
CA ASN A 68 14.69 4.68 -19.44
C ASN A 68 13.18 4.61 -19.46
N LEU A 69 12.51 5.36 -18.58
CA LEU A 69 11.05 5.40 -18.51
C LEU A 69 10.40 5.81 -19.85
N SER A 70 11.00 6.77 -20.55
CA SER A 70 10.47 7.28 -21.83
C SER A 70 10.46 6.25 -22.95
N LYS A 71 11.21 5.14 -22.81
CA LYS A 71 11.28 4.05 -23.79
C LYS A 71 10.13 3.04 -23.66
N HIS A 72 9.31 3.13 -22.61
CA HIS A 72 8.27 2.13 -22.31
C HIS A 72 6.86 2.70 -22.37
N HIS A 73 5.96 1.89 -22.92
CA HIS A 73 4.53 2.14 -23.03
C HIS A 73 3.74 0.90 -22.63
N PHE A 74 2.47 1.10 -22.29
CA PHE A 74 1.57 -0.01 -21.98
C PHE A 74 1.03 -0.59 -23.28
N GLU A 75 1.24 -1.89 -23.46
CA GLU A 75 0.68 -2.68 -24.54
C GLU A 75 -0.72 -3.14 -24.17
N THR A 76 -1.66 -3.12 -25.12
CA THR A 76 -3.05 -3.50 -24.85
C THR A 76 -3.25 -4.99 -24.67
N ASP A 77 -2.29 -5.79 -25.14
CA ASP A 77 -2.39 -7.26 -25.18
C ASP A 77 -1.70 -7.92 -23.98
N LEU A 78 -1.21 -7.10 -23.04
CA LEU A 78 -0.49 -7.53 -21.84
C LEU A 78 -1.28 -7.21 -20.57
N VAL A 79 -1.05 -8.02 -19.54
CA VAL A 79 -1.56 -7.82 -18.19
C VAL A 79 -0.45 -7.23 -17.34
N TYR A 80 -0.76 -6.11 -16.68
CA TYR A 80 0.16 -5.41 -15.78
C TYR A 80 -0.35 -5.51 -14.35
N THR A 81 0.41 -6.16 -13.48
CA THR A 81 0.08 -6.30 -12.06
C THR A 81 1.04 -5.44 -11.25
N PHE A 82 0.47 -4.64 -10.36
CA PHE A 82 1.20 -3.69 -9.51
C PHE A 82 0.96 -4.05 -8.04
N ASP A 83 2.01 -4.41 -7.32
CA ASP A 83 1.95 -4.70 -5.89
C ASP A 83 2.52 -3.51 -5.11
N TYR A 84 1.62 -2.78 -4.47
CA TYR A 84 1.94 -1.78 -3.46
C TYR A 84 1.81 -2.48 -2.10
N TYR A 85 2.67 -2.18 -1.13
CA TYR A 85 2.76 -2.69 0.27
C TYR A 85 1.45 -2.88 1.11
N GLN A 86 0.25 -2.95 0.53
CA GLN A 86 -1.02 -3.24 1.15
C GLN A 86 -1.08 -4.61 1.84
N HIS A 87 -0.18 -5.56 1.57
CA HIS A 87 -0.17 -6.83 2.29
C HIS A 87 0.18 -6.69 3.77
N PHE A 88 0.87 -5.62 4.17
CA PHE A 88 1.10 -5.29 5.58
C PHE A 88 -0.07 -4.55 6.22
N LEU A 89 -1.06 -4.07 5.46
CA LEU A 89 -2.14 -3.26 6.00
C LEU A 89 -3.49 -3.73 5.42
N ASP A 90 -4.18 -4.56 6.18
CA ASP A 90 -5.55 -5.00 5.91
C ASP A 90 -6.50 -3.83 6.17
N MET A 91 -6.72 -3.02 5.13
CA MET A 91 -7.53 -1.81 5.19
C MET A 91 -8.98 -2.07 5.63
N PRO A 92 -9.69 -3.12 5.15
CA PRO A 92 -11.03 -3.46 5.64
C PRO A 92 -11.15 -3.67 7.14
N THR A 93 -10.09 -4.15 7.82
CA THR A 93 -10.13 -4.41 9.27
C THR A 93 -9.25 -3.46 10.08
N LEU A 94 -8.54 -2.57 9.39
CA LEU A 94 -7.50 -1.67 9.88
C LEU A 94 -6.43 -2.41 10.72
N LYS A 95 -5.90 -3.50 10.18
CA LYS A 95 -4.87 -4.32 10.85
C LYS A 95 -3.55 -4.29 10.11
N PHE A 96 -2.47 -4.14 10.87
CA PHE A 96 -1.13 -4.36 10.37
C PHE A 96 -0.80 -5.87 10.38
N VAL A 97 -0.49 -6.44 9.23
CA VAL A 97 -0.26 -7.88 9.03
C VAL A 97 1.24 -8.13 8.94
N VAL A 98 1.84 -8.63 10.01
CA VAL A 98 3.28 -8.99 10.01
C VAL A 98 3.48 -10.39 9.41
N THR A 99 2.57 -11.32 9.71
CA THR A 99 2.49 -12.65 9.10
C THR A 99 1.02 -13.10 9.02
N SER A 100 0.73 -14.22 8.36
CA SER A 100 -0.63 -14.79 8.29
C SER A 100 -1.28 -15.06 9.65
N PHE A 101 -0.48 -15.29 10.70
CA PHE A 101 -0.93 -15.59 12.07
C PHE A 101 -0.70 -14.44 13.05
N LEU A 102 0.11 -13.43 12.70
CA LEU A 102 0.41 -12.29 13.56
C LEU A 102 -0.12 -11.00 12.91
N LYS A 103 -1.21 -10.48 13.47
CA LYS A 103 -1.89 -9.25 13.02
C LYS A 103 -2.12 -8.32 14.21
N PHE A 104 -1.81 -7.04 14.06
CA PHE A 104 -2.02 -6.01 15.07
C PHE A 104 -3.15 -5.10 14.64
N ASP A 105 -4.14 -4.87 15.51
CA ASP A 105 -5.10 -3.79 15.29
C ASP A 105 -4.39 -2.46 15.54
N ILE A 106 -4.30 -1.62 14.52
CA ILE A 106 -3.59 -0.34 14.64
C ILE A 106 -4.51 0.80 15.06
N SER A 107 -5.82 0.59 15.14
CA SER A 107 -6.77 1.64 15.55
C SER A 107 -6.45 2.22 16.93
N GLY A 108 -6.03 1.39 17.90
CA GLY A 108 -5.58 1.84 19.22
C GLY A 108 -4.25 2.59 19.23
N ILE A 109 -3.46 2.50 18.17
CA ILE A 109 -2.17 3.20 18.04
C ILE A 109 -2.38 4.57 17.38
N VAL A 110 -3.22 4.63 16.35
CA VAL A 110 -3.48 5.87 15.60
C VAL A 110 -4.61 6.71 16.19
N GLY A 111 -5.50 6.11 16.98
CA GLY A 111 -6.63 6.80 17.60
C GLY A 111 -7.55 7.47 16.57
N PRO A 112 -8.12 8.65 16.84
CA PRO A 112 -9.02 9.34 15.91
C PRO A 112 -8.26 10.13 14.82
N GLN A 113 -7.14 9.61 14.32
CA GLN A 113 -6.30 10.29 13.33
C GLN A 113 -6.29 9.51 12.01
N PRO A 114 -6.35 10.20 10.85
CA PRO A 114 -6.29 9.54 9.55
C PRO A 114 -4.90 8.97 9.27
N LEU A 115 -4.86 7.90 8.48
CA LEU A 115 -3.61 7.35 7.97
C LEU A 115 -3.14 8.16 6.77
N GLN A 116 -1.97 8.78 6.89
CA GLN A 116 -1.35 9.51 5.79
C GLN A 116 -0.62 8.53 4.87
N LEU A 117 -1.14 8.33 3.65
CA LEU A 117 -0.72 7.23 2.77
C LEU A 117 0.32 7.66 1.74
N SER A 118 0.24 8.90 1.25
CA SER A 118 1.19 9.43 0.29
C SER A 118 1.23 10.95 0.35
N MET A 119 2.44 11.52 0.31
CA MET A 119 2.65 12.95 0.18
C MET A 119 3.80 13.22 -0.81
N ALA A 120 3.73 14.35 -1.49
CA ALA A 120 4.86 14.91 -2.21
C ALA A 120 5.02 16.36 -1.78
N LYS A 121 6.24 16.74 -1.40
CA LYS A 121 6.60 18.08 -0.98
C LYS A 121 7.58 18.70 -1.97
N SER A 122 7.54 20.02 -2.08
CA SER A 122 8.61 20.76 -2.72
C SER A 122 9.90 20.63 -1.91
N MET A 123 11.05 20.62 -2.60
CA MET A 123 12.37 20.44 -1.98
C MET A 123 12.80 21.66 -1.14
N ASP A 124 12.21 22.82 -1.40
CA ASP A 124 12.35 24.04 -0.59
C ASP A 124 11.47 24.04 0.67
N GLY A 125 10.61 23.01 0.84
CA GLY A 125 9.74 22.86 2.00
C GLY A 125 8.48 23.74 1.96
N GLU A 126 8.31 24.59 0.95
CA GLU A 126 7.22 25.58 0.89
C GLU A 126 5.96 25.06 0.18
N GLY A 127 5.63 23.77 0.36
CA GLY A 127 4.33 23.25 -0.07
C GLY A 127 4.27 21.77 -0.33
N TYR A 128 3.03 21.28 -0.38
CA TYR A 128 2.69 19.93 -0.82
C TYR A 128 2.18 19.99 -2.25
N TYR A 129 2.71 19.15 -3.14
CA TYR A 129 2.09 18.89 -4.44
C TYR A 129 0.82 18.05 -4.29
N TRP A 130 0.84 17.10 -3.34
CA TRP A 130 -0.33 16.34 -2.91
C TRP A 130 -0.12 15.78 -1.49
N ASN A 131 -1.22 15.52 -0.81
CA ASN A 131 -1.28 14.76 0.44
C ASN A 131 -2.58 13.94 0.44
N PHE A 132 -2.46 12.62 0.58
CA PHE A 132 -3.59 11.69 0.63
C PHE A 132 -3.70 11.08 2.02
N GLU A 133 -4.86 11.27 2.63
CA GLU A 133 -5.24 10.74 3.93
C GLU A 133 -6.37 9.73 3.77
N ILE A 134 -6.31 8.63 4.52
CA ILE A 134 -7.37 7.64 4.58
C ILE A 134 -8.01 7.63 5.96
N TRP A 135 -9.33 7.81 5.94
CA TRP A 135 -10.21 7.63 7.08
C TRP A 135 -10.85 6.25 7.02
N HIS A 136 -10.90 5.59 8.17
CA HIS A 136 -11.56 4.30 8.36
C HIS A 136 -12.61 4.45 9.45
N GLU A 137 -13.77 3.80 9.31
CA GLU A 137 -14.90 3.96 10.24
C GLU A 137 -14.54 3.72 11.71
N LYS A 138 -13.69 2.71 11.98
CA LYS A 138 -13.13 2.44 13.33
C LYS A 138 -12.44 3.64 13.99
N LEU A 139 -11.85 4.54 13.20
CA LEU A 139 -11.18 5.74 13.74
C LEU A 139 -12.19 6.79 14.20
N LEU A 140 -13.42 6.74 13.67
CA LEU A 140 -14.50 7.66 13.99
C LEU A 140 -15.30 7.21 15.22
N THR A 141 -15.30 5.91 15.53
CA THR A 141 -16.01 5.34 16.69
C THR A 141 -15.13 5.18 17.93
N PHE A 142 -13.83 5.45 17.82
CA PHE A 142 -12.84 5.23 18.88
C PHE A 142 -13.23 5.80 20.25
N HIS A 143 -13.77 7.02 20.29
CA HIS A 143 -14.17 7.67 21.54
C HIS A 143 -15.28 6.94 22.30
N LYS A 144 -16.22 6.29 21.59
CA LYS A 144 -17.34 5.59 22.25
C LYS A 144 -16.86 4.30 22.94
N GLU A 145 -15.93 3.59 22.31
CA GLU A 145 -15.45 2.30 22.81
C GLU A 145 -14.44 2.45 23.97
N GLU A 146 -13.65 3.54 23.99
CA GLU A 146 -12.79 3.86 25.15
C GLU A 146 -13.59 4.34 26.37
N GLU A 147 -14.62 5.18 26.17
CA GLU A 147 -15.49 5.64 27.25
C GLU A 147 -16.21 4.46 27.92
N GLU A 148 -16.75 3.51 27.14
CA GLU A 148 -17.39 2.29 27.66
C GLU A 148 -16.39 1.38 28.43
N ARG A 149 -15.15 1.22 27.95
CA ARG A 149 -14.12 0.45 28.68
C ARG A 149 -13.70 1.07 30.00
N VAL A 150 -13.55 2.40 30.04
CA VAL A 150 -13.18 3.13 31.26
C VAL A 150 -14.32 3.08 32.28
N GLU A 151 -15.58 3.08 31.85
CA GLU A 151 -16.74 2.87 32.72
C GLU A 151 -16.82 1.44 33.28
N GLU A 152 -16.53 0.41 32.47
CA GLU A 152 -16.47 -0.98 32.94
C GLU A 152 -15.33 -1.24 33.93
N GLU A 153 -14.15 -0.64 33.73
CA GLU A 153 -13.01 -0.76 34.65
C GLU A 153 -13.16 0.11 35.91
N GLY A 154 -13.88 1.24 35.81
CA GLY A 154 -14.17 2.15 36.94
C GLY A 154 -15.32 1.71 37.84
N GLY A 155 -16.20 0.81 37.39
CA GLY A 155 -17.38 0.34 38.13
C GLY A 155 -17.12 -0.69 39.23
N GLY A 156 -15.90 -1.24 39.35
CA GLY A 156 -15.58 -2.34 40.27
C GLY A 156 -15.19 -1.94 41.71
N GLY A 157 -15.12 -0.64 42.03
CA GLY A 157 -14.53 -0.14 43.29
C GLY A 157 -15.54 0.44 44.27
N GLY A 158 -16.52 -0.34 44.75
CA GLY A 158 -17.44 0.20 45.76
C GLY A 158 -18.49 -0.76 46.30
N LYS A 159 -18.06 -1.72 47.14
CA LYS A 159 -18.88 -2.26 48.24
C LYS A 159 -18.00 -3.09 49.17
N ASP A 160 -17.83 -2.58 50.39
CA ASP A 160 -17.80 -3.32 51.67
C ASP A 160 -16.90 -2.62 52.69
N LYS A 161 -17.46 -1.57 53.30
CA LYS A 161 -17.24 -1.25 54.71
C LYS A 161 -18.55 -0.67 55.22
N ASP A 162 -19.31 -1.51 55.94
CA ASP A 162 -20.08 -1.16 57.14
C ASP A 162 -21.15 -2.25 57.39
N ALA A 163 -20.81 -3.20 58.27
CA ALA A 163 -21.69 -3.85 59.27
C ALA A 163 -20.91 -4.92 60.04
#